data_AF-A0A538U040-F1
#
_entry.id   AF-A0A538U040-F1
#
_cell.length_a   1.000
_cell.length_b   1.000
_cell.length_c   1.000
_cell.angle_alpha   90.00
_cell.angle_beta   90.00
_cell.angle_gamma   90.00
#
_symmetry.space_group_name_H-M   'P 1'
#
loop_
_entity.id
_entity.type
_entity.pdbx_description
1 polymer ?
#
loop_
_entity_poly.entity_id
_entity_poly.type
_entity_poly.pdbx_seq_one_letter_code
_entity_poly.pdbx_strand_id
1 'polypeptide(L)'
;MAALTIVLFICFAVAGGVIGPLSSSATPGQASAAGALLAVCFLNTVVLTHLILRSRWSGWRLIATVFLVYYGVTTFMSQIESAVFITRLPPGILPRLFLMGALIAAPFSVLAVLILGKRKAGPADTEPNARLVMNAGEWAWKLAVIALAYVTLYFTFGYFIAWRSPAVREYYGGIDPGTLLAQMGTVLRNTPWLIPFQLLRAML
;
A
#
# COMPACT_ATOMS: atom_id res chain seq x y z
N MET A 1 21.74 -0.04 0.65
CA MET A 1 20.93 -1.16 0.14
C MET A 1 20.91 -2.30 1.16
N ALA A 2 21.96 -3.11 1.32
CA ALA A 2 21.95 -4.28 2.24
C ALA A 2 21.54 -3.95 3.69
N ALA A 3 22.06 -2.86 4.27
CA ALA A 3 21.69 -2.42 5.62
C ALA A 3 20.19 -2.12 5.78
N LEU A 4 19.55 -1.54 4.76
CA LEU A 4 18.10 -1.24 4.80
C LEU A 4 17.25 -2.49 4.67
N THR A 5 17.69 -3.45 3.86
CA THR A 5 17.01 -4.74 3.73
C THR A 5 17.03 -5.49 5.06
N ILE A 6 18.16 -5.47 5.77
CA ILE A 6 18.29 -6.04 7.12
C ILE A 6 17.37 -5.32 8.11
N VAL A 7 17.35 -3.98 8.10
CA VAL A 7 16.46 -3.19 8.96
C VAL A 7 14.99 -3.53 8.69
N LEU A 8 14.57 -3.59 7.42
CA LEU A 8 13.20 -3.89 7.07
C LEU A 8 12.81 -5.33 7.48
N PHE A 9 13.72 -6.28 7.29
CA PHE A 9 13.54 -7.66 7.73
C PHE A 9 13.38 -7.74 9.26
N ILE A 10 14.22 -7.01 10.02
CA ILE A 10 14.10 -6.92 11.49
C ILE A 10 12.76 -6.29 11.89
N CYS A 11 12.33 -5.20 11.23
CA CYS A 11 11.03 -4.59 11.50
C CYS A 11 9.88 -5.56 11.26
N PHE A 12 9.89 -6.33 10.17
CA PHE A 12 8.90 -7.37 9.92
C PHE A 12 8.94 -8.49 10.96
N ALA A 13 10.13 -8.95 11.35
CA ALA A 13 10.28 -9.99 12.36
C ALA A 13 9.78 -9.54 13.74
N VAL A 14 10.11 -8.32 14.17
CA VAL A 14 9.66 -7.73 15.43
C VAL A 14 8.14 -7.51 15.42
N ALA A 15 7.60 -6.95 14.33
CA ALA A 15 6.16 -6.74 14.20
C ALA A 15 5.37 -8.06 14.21
N GLY A 16 5.89 -9.09 13.54
CA GLY A 16 5.35 -10.45 13.57
C GLY A 16 5.40 -11.08 14.96
N GLY A 17 6.48 -10.89 15.71
CA GLY A 17 6.64 -11.42 17.07
C GLY A 17 5.79 -10.71 18.13
N VAL A 18 5.50 -9.40 17.96
CA VAL A 18 4.71 -8.61 18.91
C VAL A 18 3.19 -8.83 18.71
N ILE A 19 2.75 -9.14 17.49
CA ILE A 19 1.33 -9.14 17.12
C ILE A 19 0.82 -10.55 16.73
N GLY A 20 1.69 -11.43 16.24
CA GLY A 20 1.35 -12.80 15.87
C GLY A 20 0.96 -13.67 17.07
N PRO A 21 0.08 -14.67 16.89
CA PRO A 21 -0.16 -15.66 17.93
C PRO A 21 1.15 -16.37 18.27
N LEU A 22 1.44 -16.55 19.58
CA LEU A 22 2.56 -17.36 20.07
C LEU A 22 2.32 -18.85 19.73
N SER A 23 2.39 -19.19 18.45
CA SER A 23 2.27 -20.56 17.96
C SER A 23 3.63 -20.99 17.44
N SER A 24 4.46 -21.42 18.40
CA SER A 24 5.80 -21.97 18.20
C SER A 24 5.70 -23.36 17.57
N SER A 25 5.63 -23.44 16.24
CA SER A 25 5.90 -24.68 15.52
C SER A 25 6.43 -24.33 14.13
N ALA A 26 7.74 -24.51 13.93
CA ALA A 26 8.39 -24.31 12.65
C ALA A 26 7.92 -25.37 11.64
N THR A 27 6.90 -25.07 10.84
CA THR A 27 6.42 -25.94 9.77
C THR A 27 7.41 -25.87 8.59
N PRO A 28 7.69 -26.96 7.85
CA PRO A 28 8.64 -26.97 6.72
C PRO A 28 8.37 -25.93 5.60
N GLY A 29 7.18 -25.31 5.56
CA GLY A 29 6.89 -24.17 4.68
C GLY A 29 7.54 -22.83 5.09
N GLN A 30 8.04 -22.68 6.31
CA GLN A 30 8.58 -21.41 6.82
C GLN A 30 9.89 -20.98 6.13
N ALA A 31 10.71 -21.91 5.66
CA ALA A 31 11.94 -21.59 4.92
C ALA A 31 11.62 -20.90 3.58
N SER A 32 10.59 -21.38 2.87
CA SER A 32 10.11 -20.75 1.62
C SER A 32 9.49 -19.36 1.88
N ALA A 33 8.78 -19.21 3.00
CA ALA A 33 8.20 -17.94 3.41
C ALA A 33 9.29 -16.91 3.79
N ALA A 34 10.37 -17.33 4.44
CA ALA A 34 11.50 -16.47 4.77
C ALA A 34 12.22 -15.97 3.52
N GLY A 35 12.42 -16.84 2.52
CA GLY A 35 12.98 -16.45 1.21
C GLY A 35 12.11 -15.44 0.47
N ALA A 36 10.79 -15.66 0.42
CA ALA A 36 9.84 -14.72 -0.17
C ALA A 36 9.81 -13.38 0.58
N LEU A 37 9.84 -13.38 1.91
CA LEU A 37 9.89 -12.17 2.73
C LEU A 37 11.19 -11.38 2.48
N LEU A 38 12.32 -12.06 2.36
CA LEU A 38 13.60 -11.44 2.01
C LEU A 38 13.57 -10.80 0.63
N ALA A 39 12.99 -11.47 -0.37
CA ALA A 39 12.82 -10.92 -1.71
C ALA A 39 11.94 -9.65 -1.69
N VAL A 40 10.81 -9.69 -0.97
CA VAL A 40 9.94 -8.51 -0.76
C VAL A 40 10.70 -7.38 -0.07
N CYS A 41 11.48 -7.70 0.97
CA CYS A 41 12.26 -6.70 1.69
C CYS A 41 13.32 -6.06 0.78
N PHE A 42 13.99 -6.86 -0.05
CA PHE A 42 14.97 -6.39 -1.00
C PHE A 42 14.34 -5.48 -2.06
N LEU A 43 13.23 -5.91 -2.68
CA LEU A 43 12.50 -5.11 -3.67
C LEU A 43 12.03 -3.77 -3.10
N ASN A 44 11.38 -3.78 -1.93
CA ASN A 44 10.95 -2.55 -1.26
C ASN A 44 12.15 -1.64 -0.95
N THR A 45 13.26 -2.21 -0.50
CA THR A 45 14.49 -1.46 -0.25
C THR A 45 15.03 -0.79 -1.52
N VAL A 46 15.05 -1.49 -2.65
CA VAL A 46 15.52 -0.96 -3.93
C VAL A 46 14.67 0.23 -4.36
N VAL A 47 13.35 0.08 -4.35
CA VAL A 47 12.39 1.15 -4.72
C VAL A 47 12.57 2.38 -3.82
N LEU A 48 12.58 2.18 -2.50
CA LEU A 48 12.68 3.28 -1.54
C LEU A 48 14.05 3.94 -1.56
N THR A 49 15.13 3.18 -1.73
CA THR A 49 16.48 3.75 -1.89
C THR A 49 16.55 4.62 -3.13
N HIS A 50 15.99 4.16 -4.26
CA HIS A 50 15.96 4.95 -5.49
C HIS A 50 15.16 6.25 -5.31
N LEU A 51 14.01 6.17 -4.63
CA LEU A 51 13.18 7.33 -4.33
C LEU A 51 13.87 8.33 -3.39
N ILE A 52 14.53 7.86 -2.33
CA ILE A 52 15.22 8.71 -1.35
C ILE A 52 16.46 9.37 -1.94
N LEU A 53 17.28 8.64 -2.71
CA LEU A 53 18.48 9.20 -3.34
C LEU A 53 18.13 10.25 -4.39
N ARG A 54 17.04 10.05 -5.14
CA ARG A 54 16.56 11.00 -6.15
C ARG A 54 15.76 12.16 -5.55
N SER A 55 15.25 11.99 -4.33
CA SER A 55 14.54 13.05 -3.62
C SER A 55 15.50 14.17 -3.26
N ARG A 56 15.15 15.42 -3.59
CA ARG A 56 15.91 16.60 -3.14
C ARG A 56 15.69 16.85 -1.65
N TRP A 57 14.50 16.52 -1.14
CA TRP A 57 14.10 16.74 0.25
C TRP A 57 14.99 15.95 1.20
N SER A 58 15.32 16.56 2.33
CA SER A 58 16.14 15.94 3.37
C SER A 58 15.60 16.22 4.78
N GLY A 59 16.17 15.55 5.77
CA GLY A 59 15.75 15.67 7.17
C GLY A 59 14.33 15.15 7.45
N TRP A 60 13.59 15.84 8.32
CA TRP A 60 12.27 15.40 8.81
C TRP A 60 11.20 15.35 7.71
N ARG A 61 11.24 16.26 6.73
CA ARG A 61 10.29 16.25 5.61
C ARG A 61 10.40 14.97 4.80
N LEU A 62 11.63 14.53 4.52
CA LEU A 62 11.88 13.26 3.84
C LEU A 62 11.42 12.06 4.67
N ILE A 63 11.66 12.06 6.00
CA ILE A 63 11.18 10.99 6.90
C ILE A 63 9.66 10.88 6.83
N ALA A 64 8.94 11.99 6.99
CA ALA A 64 7.48 12.01 6.96
C ALA A 64 6.93 11.57 5.59
N THR A 65 7.55 12.00 4.48
CA THR A 65 7.15 11.55 3.13
C THR A 65 7.40 10.07 2.92
N VAL A 66 8.57 9.55 3.31
CA VAL A 66 8.87 8.11 3.19
C VAL A 66 7.93 7.29 4.06
N PHE A 67 7.64 7.75 5.28
CA PHE A 67 6.64 7.13 6.15
C PHE A 67 5.27 7.09 5.48
N LEU A 68 4.76 8.23 5.00
CA LEU A 68 3.44 8.31 4.38
C LEU A 68 3.33 7.43 3.13
N VAL A 69 4.34 7.45 2.25
CA VAL A 69 4.35 6.61 1.04
C VAL A 69 4.42 5.14 1.41
N TYR A 70 5.34 4.75 2.30
CA TYR A 70 5.51 3.35 2.66
C TYR A 70 4.31 2.81 3.44
N TYR A 71 3.84 3.52 4.47
CA TYR A 71 2.67 3.14 5.26
C TYR A 71 1.38 3.16 4.42
N GLY A 72 1.20 4.20 3.60
CA GLY A 72 0.08 4.34 2.70
C GLY A 72 -0.04 3.16 1.75
N VAL A 73 1.04 2.85 1.02
CA VAL A 73 1.02 1.80 0.00
C VAL A 73 0.99 0.40 0.60
N THR A 74 1.73 0.14 1.68
CA THR A 74 1.83 -1.23 2.23
C THR A 74 0.69 -1.57 3.18
N THR A 75 0.21 -0.61 3.95
CA THR A 75 -0.77 -0.86 5.02
C THR A 75 -2.11 -0.28 4.66
N PHE A 76 -2.19 1.03 4.38
CA PHE A 76 -3.49 1.68 4.15
C PHE A 76 -4.17 1.11 2.89
N MET A 77 -3.47 1.08 1.76
CA MET A 77 -3.97 0.57 0.48
C MET A 77 -4.40 -0.90 0.54
N SER A 78 -3.71 -1.72 1.34
CA SER A 78 -3.98 -3.15 1.49
C SER A 78 -5.14 -3.42 2.47
N GLN A 79 -5.16 -2.71 3.59
CA GLN A 79 -6.09 -2.99 4.69
C GLN A 79 -7.40 -2.20 4.62
N ILE A 80 -7.48 -1.15 3.79
CA ILE A 80 -8.70 -0.37 3.65
C ILE A 80 -9.85 -1.19 3.05
N GLU A 81 -9.57 -2.16 2.18
CA GLU A 81 -10.59 -3.09 1.69
C GLU A 81 -11.11 -4.00 2.80
N SER A 82 -10.20 -4.54 3.62
CA SER A 82 -10.58 -5.35 4.79
C SER A 82 -11.45 -4.56 5.76
N ALA A 83 -11.15 -3.27 5.96
CA ALA A 83 -11.90 -2.40 6.86
C ALA A 83 -13.33 -2.13 6.38
N VAL A 84 -13.53 -2.10 5.06
CA VAL A 84 -14.77 -1.64 4.44
C VAL A 84 -15.64 -2.80 3.98
N PHE A 85 -15.06 -3.85 3.38
CA PHE A 85 -15.80 -4.96 2.80
C PHE A 85 -15.98 -6.14 3.77
N ILE A 86 -15.08 -6.32 4.73
CA ILE A 86 -15.12 -7.49 5.60
C ILE A 86 -15.75 -7.11 6.94
N THR A 87 -17.06 -7.32 7.04
CA THR A 87 -17.86 -7.06 8.25
C THR A 87 -17.78 -8.18 9.29
N ARG A 88 -17.15 -9.32 8.97
CA ARG A 88 -17.02 -10.49 9.85
C ARG A 88 -15.60 -10.71 10.41
N LEU A 89 -14.75 -9.68 10.47
CA LEU A 89 -13.49 -9.86 11.20
C LEU A 89 -13.75 -9.94 12.71
N PRO A 90 -13.02 -10.82 13.42
CA PRO A 90 -12.93 -10.77 14.87
C PRO A 90 -12.58 -9.34 15.35
N PRO A 91 -13.27 -8.83 16.37
CA PRO A 91 -13.03 -7.48 16.87
C PRO A 91 -11.57 -7.32 17.29
N GLY A 92 -10.94 -6.23 16.84
CA GLY A 92 -9.55 -5.89 17.17
C GLY A 92 -8.47 -6.33 16.17
N ILE A 93 -8.79 -7.17 15.17
CA ILE A 93 -7.79 -7.57 14.15
C ILE A 93 -7.44 -6.40 13.22
N LEU A 94 -8.43 -5.68 12.71
CA LEU A 94 -8.21 -4.50 11.85
C LEU A 94 -7.26 -3.46 12.47
N PRO A 95 -7.53 -2.89 13.66
CA PRO A 95 -6.63 -1.90 14.26
C PRO A 95 -5.25 -2.48 14.56
N ARG A 96 -5.14 -3.78 14.86
CA ARG A 96 -3.83 -4.47 14.99
C ARG A 96 -3.04 -4.49 13.69
N LEU A 97 -3.66 -4.73 12.54
CA LEU A 97 -2.96 -4.71 11.25
C LEU A 97 -2.46 -3.31 10.89
N PHE A 98 -3.29 -2.28 11.12
CA PHE A 98 -2.86 -0.89 10.95
C PHE A 98 -1.69 -0.54 11.88
N LEU A 99 -1.78 -0.94 13.16
CA LEU A 99 -0.71 -0.72 14.13
C LEU A 99 0.59 -1.47 13.73
N MET A 100 0.48 -2.70 13.23
CA MET A 100 1.61 -3.48 12.74
C MET A 100 2.33 -2.76 11.60
N GLY A 101 1.55 -2.27 10.62
CA GLY A 101 2.07 -1.48 9.52
C GLY A 101 2.79 -0.20 9.98
N ALA A 102 2.21 0.51 10.95
CA ALA A 102 2.79 1.73 11.51
C ALA A 102 4.10 1.43 12.27
N LEU A 103 4.12 0.36 13.06
CA LEU A 103 5.29 -0.11 13.80
C LEU A 103 6.45 -0.53 12.90
N ILE A 104 6.17 -1.00 11.69
CA ILE A 104 7.21 -1.30 10.69
C ILE A 104 7.64 0.00 9.99
N ALA A 105 6.67 0.79 9.51
CA ALA A 105 6.91 1.95 8.67
C ALA A 105 7.65 3.08 9.40
N ALA A 106 7.31 3.34 10.66
CA ALA A 106 7.92 4.42 11.44
C ALA A 106 9.44 4.24 11.65
N PRO A 107 9.93 3.16 12.29
CA PRO A 107 11.37 2.97 12.47
C PRO A 107 12.10 2.80 11.14
N PHE A 108 11.50 2.10 10.16
CA PHE A 108 12.10 1.95 8.85
C PHE A 108 12.30 3.30 8.15
N SER A 109 11.29 4.17 8.13
CA SER A 109 11.38 5.50 7.49
C SER A 109 12.47 6.37 8.11
N VAL A 110 12.58 6.37 9.44
CA VAL A 110 13.63 7.09 10.17
C VAL A 110 14.99 6.52 9.78
N LEU A 111 15.20 5.21 10.01
CA LEU A 111 16.48 4.55 9.72
C LEU A 111 16.87 4.66 8.24
N ALA A 112 15.92 4.65 7.31
CA ALA A 112 16.17 4.80 5.89
C ALA A 112 16.82 6.15 5.56
N VAL A 113 16.28 7.24 6.09
CA VAL A 113 16.84 8.59 5.88
C VAL A 113 18.17 8.75 6.61
N LEU A 114 18.31 8.15 7.79
CA LEU A 114 19.55 8.19 8.58
C LEU A 114 20.69 7.46 7.87
N ILE A 115 20.45 6.23 7.42
CA ILE A 115 21.45 5.37 6.77
C ILE A 115 21.87 5.94 5.40
N LEU A 116 20.95 6.59 4.67
CA LEU A 116 21.26 7.23 3.40
C LEU A 116 21.94 8.60 3.53
N GLY A 117 22.21 9.07 4.75
CA GLY A 117 22.97 10.30 4.99
C GLY A 117 22.24 11.60 4.63
N LYS A 118 20.96 11.54 4.27
CA LYS A 118 20.10 12.71 3.94
C LYS A 118 19.61 13.44 5.20
N ARG A 119 20.45 13.53 6.24
CA ARG A 119 20.05 13.99 7.58
C ARG A 119 20.05 15.51 7.72
N LYS A 120 20.89 16.23 6.98
CA LYS A 120 21.00 17.70 7.03
C LYS A 120 20.28 18.34 5.85
N ALA A 121 19.36 19.25 6.16
CA ALA A 121 18.75 20.18 5.21
C ALA A 121 19.85 20.92 4.45
N GLY A 122 20.00 20.61 3.16
CA GLY A 122 20.94 21.32 2.31
C GLY A 122 20.29 22.58 1.74
N PRO A 123 21.05 23.62 1.34
CA PRO A 123 20.49 24.81 0.69
C PRO A 123 19.69 24.49 -0.58
N ALA A 124 19.90 23.31 -1.17
CA ALA A 124 19.13 22.77 -2.30
C ALA A 124 17.66 22.41 -1.99
N ASP A 125 17.26 22.37 -0.71
CA ASP A 125 15.87 22.13 -0.26
C ASP A 125 14.96 23.36 -0.45
N THR A 126 15.55 24.55 -0.61
CA THR A 126 14.82 25.83 -0.73
C THR A 126 14.54 26.22 -2.18
N GLU A 127 15.25 25.64 -3.15
CA GLU A 127 15.02 25.95 -4.56
C GLU A 127 13.73 25.30 -5.09
N PRO A 128 12.85 26.06 -5.78
CA PRO A 128 11.70 25.50 -6.47
C PRO A 128 12.15 24.47 -7.50
N ASN A 129 11.59 23.26 -7.44
CA ASN A 129 11.96 22.19 -8.35
C ASN A 129 11.35 22.46 -9.73
N ALA A 130 12.14 22.96 -10.67
CA ALA A 130 11.71 23.27 -12.04
C ALA A 130 11.00 22.10 -12.76
N ARG A 131 11.22 20.84 -12.36
CA ARG A 131 10.50 19.65 -12.89
C ARG A 131 9.14 19.37 -12.22
N LEU A 132 8.89 19.93 -11.03
CA LEU A 132 7.59 19.91 -10.35
C LEU A 132 6.81 21.21 -10.49
N VAL A 133 7.35 22.21 -11.21
CA VAL A 133 6.59 23.39 -11.67
C VAL A 133 5.69 22.94 -12.82
N MET A 134 4.69 22.14 -12.49
CA MET A 134 3.54 21.88 -13.35
C MET A 134 2.37 22.71 -12.81
N ASN A 135 1.57 23.24 -13.72
CA ASN A 135 0.34 23.93 -13.33
C ASN A 135 -0.56 22.95 -12.55
N ALA A 136 -1.22 23.43 -11.50
CA ALA A 136 -2.08 22.59 -10.66
C ALA A 136 -3.16 21.86 -11.48
N GLY A 137 -3.63 22.47 -12.58
CA GLY A 137 -4.56 21.85 -13.53
C GLY A 137 -3.98 20.67 -14.30
N GLU A 138 -2.70 20.71 -14.70
CA GLU A 138 -2.04 19.57 -15.37
C GLU A 138 -1.81 18.40 -14.42
N TRP A 139 -1.46 18.71 -13.17
CA TRP A 139 -1.37 17.71 -12.10
C TRP A 139 -2.73 17.05 -11.85
N ALA A 140 -3.78 17.86 -11.71
CA ALA A 140 -5.13 17.37 -11.49
C ALA A 140 -5.62 16.49 -12.65
N TRP A 141 -5.38 16.89 -13.90
CA TRP A 141 -5.78 16.10 -15.07
C TRP A 141 -5.01 14.78 -15.16
N LYS A 142 -3.68 14.77 -14.97
CA LYS A 142 -2.90 13.53 -14.97
C LYS A 142 -3.33 12.58 -13.85
N LEU A 143 -3.57 13.11 -12.65
CA LEU A 143 -4.12 12.32 -11.55
C LEU A 143 -5.52 11.78 -11.87
N ALA A 144 -6.39 12.58 -12.49
CA ALA A 144 -7.71 12.14 -12.91
C ALA A 144 -7.65 11.01 -13.94
N VAL A 145 -6.74 11.08 -14.91
CA VAL A 145 -6.53 10.01 -15.90
C VAL A 145 -6.03 8.73 -15.23
N ILE A 146 -5.09 8.82 -14.30
CA ILE A 146 -4.59 7.66 -13.54
C ILE A 146 -5.72 7.05 -12.70
N ALA A 147 -6.50 7.88 -12.01
CA ALA A 147 -7.61 7.44 -11.19
C ALA A 147 -8.70 6.74 -12.01
N LEU A 148 -9.04 7.32 -13.17
CA LEU A 148 -9.99 6.71 -14.09
C LEU A 148 -9.48 5.36 -14.62
N ALA A 149 -8.23 5.28 -15.07
CA ALA A 149 -7.62 4.04 -15.54
C ALA A 149 -7.63 2.96 -14.44
N TYR A 150 -7.27 3.33 -13.21
CA TYR A 150 -7.28 2.43 -12.06
C TYR A 150 -8.69 1.90 -11.75
N VAL A 151 -9.69 2.79 -11.73
CA VAL A 151 -11.10 2.42 -11.51
C VAL A 151 -11.60 1.48 -12.61
N THR A 152 -11.31 1.79 -13.87
CA THR A 152 -11.67 0.94 -15.01
C THR A 152 -11.03 -0.44 -14.89
N LEU A 153 -9.73 -0.51 -14.60
CA LEU A 153 -9.04 -1.78 -14.39
C LEU A 153 -9.63 -2.56 -13.22
N TYR A 154 -9.89 -1.91 -12.09
CA TYR A 154 -10.47 -2.56 -10.92
C TYR A 154 -11.83 -3.19 -11.22
N PHE A 155 -12.76 -2.44 -11.82
CA PHE A 155 -14.08 -2.98 -12.14
C PHE A 155 -14.03 -4.03 -13.25
N THR A 156 -13.14 -3.88 -14.23
CA THR A 156 -12.94 -4.86 -15.30
C THR A 156 -12.41 -6.18 -14.76
N PHE A 157 -11.32 -6.13 -13.99
CA PHE A 157 -10.76 -7.32 -13.34
C PHE A 157 -11.73 -7.91 -12.31
N GLY A 158 -12.44 -7.06 -11.55
CA GLY A 158 -13.49 -7.49 -10.63
C GLY A 158 -14.57 -8.30 -11.35
N TYR A 159 -15.12 -7.80 -12.47
CA TYR A 159 -16.11 -8.53 -13.25
C TYR A 159 -15.56 -9.83 -13.85
N PHE A 160 -14.45 -9.74 -14.61
CA PHE A 160 -13.96 -10.87 -15.39
C PHE A 160 -13.27 -11.96 -14.56
N ILE A 161 -12.65 -11.62 -13.43
CA ILE A 161 -11.95 -12.58 -12.57
C ILE A 161 -12.82 -13.00 -11.39
N ALA A 162 -13.39 -12.05 -10.64
CA ALA A 162 -14.12 -12.38 -9.42
C ALA A 162 -15.55 -12.88 -9.71
N TRP A 163 -16.28 -12.24 -10.63
CA TRP A 163 -17.68 -12.59 -10.89
C TRP A 163 -17.87 -13.74 -11.88
N ARG A 164 -16.93 -13.95 -12.81
CA ARG A 164 -16.97 -15.08 -13.76
C ARG A 164 -16.50 -16.40 -13.15
N SER A 165 -15.74 -16.35 -12.06
CA SER A 165 -15.33 -17.56 -11.32
C SER A 165 -16.46 -18.05 -10.42
N PRO A 166 -16.96 -19.29 -10.59
CA PRO A 166 -18.05 -19.82 -9.78
C PRO A 166 -17.68 -19.93 -8.30
N ALA A 167 -16.42 -20.28 -7.97
CA ALA A 167 -15.95 -20.40 -6.59
C ALA A 167 -15.93 -19.05 -5.84
N VAL A 168 -15.60 -17.96 -6.53
CA VAL A 168 -15.56 -16.62 -5.95
C VAL A 168 -16.96 -16.03 -5.82
N ARG A 169 -17.84 -16.33 -6.78
CA ARG A 169 -19.25 -15.96 -6.74
C ARG A 169 -20.00 -16.57 -5.55
N GLU A 170 -19.71 -17.83 -5.24
CA GLU A 170 -20.25 -18.53 -4.07
C GLU A 170 -19.76 -17.91 -2.76
N TYR A 171 -18.50 -17.47 -2.71
CA TYR A 171 -17.93 -16.76 -1.55
C TYR A 171 -18.58 -15.39 -1.31
N TYR A 172 -18.89 -14.63 -2.37
CA TYR A 172 -19.52 -13.31 -2.27
C TYR A 172 -21.06 -13.35 -2.25
N GLY A 173 -21.69 -14.53 -2.39
CA GLY A 173 -23.15 -14.70 -2.36
C GLY A 173 -23.90 -13.99 -3.49
N GLY A 174 -23.24 -13.79 -4.63
CA GLY A 174 -23.71 -12.91 -5.70
C GLY A 174 -24.36 -13.63 -6.89
N ILE A 175 -25.34 -12.97 -7.52
CA ILE A 175 -25.95 -13.40 -8.79
C ILE A 175 -25.16 -12.76 -9.95
N ASP A 176 -24.84 -13.53 -11.00
CA ASP A 176 -24.16 -13.00 -12.19
C ASP A 176 -25.08 -11.98 -12.91
N PRO A 177 -24.73 -10.68 -12.95
CA PRO A 177 -25.54 -9.67 -13.61
C PRO A 177 -25.46 -9.77 -15.15
N GLY A 178 -24.66 -10.70 -15.70
CA GLY A 178 -24.61 -11.03 -17.12
C GLY A 178 -23.75 -10.09 -17.97
N THR A 179 -23.68 -8.80 -17.64
CA THR A 179 -22.79 -7.83 -18.33
C THR A 179 -22.12 -6.87 -17.35
N LEU A 180 -20.94 -6.35 -17.73
CA LEU A 180 -20.17 -5.38 -16.95
C LEU A 180 -20.97 -4.08 -16.71
N LEU A 181 -21.76 -3.63 -17.70
CA LEU A 181 -22.63 -2.46 -17.53
C LEU A 181 -23.76 -2.71 -16.52
N ALA A 182 -24.34 -3.91 -16.50
CA ALA A 182 -25.34 -4.27 -15.50
C ALA A 182 -24.73 -4.34 -14.09
N GLN A 183 -23.50 -4.84 -13.95
CA GLN A 183 -22.77 -4.79 -12.68
C GLN A 183 -22.50 -3.34 -12.23
N MET A 184 -22.05 -2.46 -13.14
CA MET A 184 -21.86 -1.04 -12.83
C MET A 184 -23.18 -0.37 -12.41
N GLY A 185 -24.29 -0.70 -13.06
CA GLY A 185 -25.62 -0.23 -12.66
C GLY A 185 -26.02 -0.68 -11.26
N THR A 186 -25.72 -1.93 -10.90
CA THR A 186 -25.92 -2.47 -9.56
C THR A 186 -25.04 -1.78 -8.52
N VAL A 187 -23.76 -1.53 -8.83
CA VAL A 187 -22.85 -0.80 -7.93
C VAL A 187 -23.33 0.65 -7.74
N LEU A 188 -23.74 1.34 -8.81
CA LEU A 188 -24.27 2.71 -8.71
C LEU A 188 -25.52 2.80 -7.83
N ARG A 189 -26.40 1.80 -7.89
CA ARG A 189 -27.66 1.79 -7.13
C ARG A 189 -27.48 1.31 -5.69
N ASN A 190 -26.73 0.23 -5.49
CA ASN A 190 -26.68 -0.47 -4.20
C ASN A 190 -25.45 -0.08 -3.37
N THR A 191 -24.35 0.31 -4.00
CA THR A 191 -23.09 0.69 -3.34
C THR A 191 -22.44 1.93 -3.98
N PRO A 192 -23.17 3.08 -4.07
CA PRO A 192 -22.65 4.28 -4.74
C PRO A 192 -21.37 4.83 -4.10
N TRP A 193 -21.16 4.57 -2.80
CA TRP A 193 -19.95 4.99 -2.07
C TRP A 193 -18.67 4.26 -2.54
N LEU A 194 -18.80 3.14 -3.26
CA LEU A 194 -17.67 2.34 -3.71
C LEU A 194 -16.83 3.06 -4.78
N ILE A 195 -17.45 3.91 -5.59
CA ILE A 195 -16.77 4.70 -6.62
C ILE A 195 -15.86 5.78 -6.00
N PRO A 196 -16.33 6.69 -5.13
CA PRO A 196 -15.45 7.66 -4.50
C PRO A 196 -14.38 6.97 -3.62
N PHE A 197 -14.70 5.82 -3.03
CA PHE A 197 -13.71 5.01 -2.33
C PHE A 197 -12.58 4.52 -3.24
N GLN A 198 -12.92 3.96 -4.41
CA GLN A 198 -11.93 3.47 -5.36
C GLN A 198 -11.11 4.61 -5.98
N LEU A 199 -11.71 5.79 -6.17
CA LEU A 199 -11.00 7.00 -6.60
C LEU A 199 -10.00 7.49 -5.55
N LEU A 200 -10.40 7.57 -4.27
CA LEU A 200 -9.49 7.92 -3.17
C LEU A 200 -8.32 6.93 -3.08
N ARG A 201 -8.62 5.65 -3.29
CA ARG A 201 -7.64 4.58 -3.31
C ARG A 201 -6.66 4.68 -4.48
N ALA A 202 -7.11 5.16 -5.64
CA ALA A 202 -6.26 5.39 -6.81
C ALA A 202 -5.26 6.54 -6.62
N MET A 203 -5.54 7.46 -5.70
CA MET A 203 -4.69 8.62 -5.41
C MET A 203 -3.55 8.30 -4.44
N LEU A 204 -3.55 7.11 -3.84
CA LEU A 204 -2.57 6.64 -2.86
C LEU A 204 -1.43 5.86 -3.53
#